data_AF-A0AAD7XKT9-F1
#
_entry.id   AF-A0AAD7XKT9-F1
#
_cell.length_a   1.000
_cell.length_b   1.000
_cell.length_c   1.000
_cell.angle_alpha   90.00
_cell.angle_beta   90.00
_cell.angle_gamma   90.00
#
_symmetry.space_group_name_H-M   'P 1'
#
loop_
_entity.id
_entity.type
_entity.pdbx_description
1 polymer ?
#
loop_
_entity_poly.entity_id
_entity_poly.type
_entity_poly.pdbx_seq_one_letter_code
_entity_poly.pdbx_strand_id
1 'polypeptide(L)'
;MDDDTSLRDAVGKVLKKVDPATTGLREIRRLVETELGLAPKACDARKDEIRRLVLETSPKKKKRARNDDVQAAKKTKKEETATKPVENEEDDERVRQLKMLARAMGTGPSVYRGLGNMDVEAKVKALTERLRERGAEFQAVPTAKDIARAKSKRAKQLDLDGMDASNILESGERRSRRQQVVVVASPRNNKTEPDDDDLSESEFNF
;
A
#
# COMPACT_ATOMS: atom_id res chain seq x y z
N MET A 1 -8.25 -11.67 48.61
CA MET A 1 -9.23 -11.44 47.53
C MET A 1 -8.40 -10.94 46.38
N ASP A 2 -8.22 -11.76 45.35
CA ASP A 2 -7.32 -11.45 44.25
C ASP A 2 -7.87 -10.26 43.45
N ASP A 3 -7.15 -9.15 43.41
CA ASP A 3 -7.57 -7.94 42.71
C ASP A 3 -7.88 -8.22 41.22
N ASP A 4 -7.22 -9.23 40.65
CA ASP A 4 -7.30 -9.59 39.24
C ASP A 4 -8.60 -10.33 38.89
N THR A 5 -9.15 -11.13 39.82
CA THR A 5 -10.47 -11.76 39.64
C THR A 5 -11.58 -10.71 39.72
N SER A 6 -11.45 -9.78 40.65
CA SER A 6 -12.37 -8.65 40.80
C SER A 6 -12.39 -7.74 39.56
N LEU A 7 -11.21 -7.51 38.95
CA LEU A 7 -11.08 -6.73 37.71
C LEU A 7 -11.76 -7.43 36.52
N ARG A 8 -11.56 -8.74 36.38
CA ARG A 8 -12.18 -9.53 35.30
C ARG A 8 -13.70 -9.54 35.39
N ASP A 9 -14.24 -9.69 36.59
CA ASP A 9 -15.69 -9.66 36.82
C ASP A 9 -16.27 -8.27 36.54
N ALA A 10 -15.60 -7.20 36.94
CA ALA A 10 -16.00 -5.83 36.64
C ALA A 10 -16.00 -5.55 35.13
N VAL A 11 -14.95 -5.94 34.41
CA VAL A 11 -14.88 -5.83 32.94
C VAL A 11 -16.02 -6.62 32.28
N GLY A 12 -16.30 -7.84 32.74
CA GLY A 12 -17.40 -8.65 32.24
C GLY A 12 -18.78 -8.01 32.47
N LYS A 13 -19.00 -7.37 33.63
CA LYS A 13 -20.23 -6.60 33.91
C LYS A 13 -20.39 -5.38 33.01
N VAL A 14 -19.31 -4.64 32.76
CA VAL A 14 -19.33 -3.46 31.88
C VAL A 14 -19.64 -3.86 30.44
N LEU A 15 -19.04 -4.93 29.92
CA LEU A 15 -19.25 -5.39 28.54
C LEU A 15 -20.62 -6.01 28.28
N LYS A 16 -21.35 -6.41 29.34
CA LYS A 16 -22.78 -6.77 29.22
C LYS A 16 -23.67 -5.54 29.02
N LYS A 17 -23.24 -4.37 29.51
CA LYS A 17 -23.99 -3.11 29.41
C LYS A 17 -23.60 -2.30 28.18
N VAL A 18 -22.38 -2.47 27.68
CA VAL A 18 -21.75 -1.58 26.72
C VAL A 18 -21.00 -2.37 25.65
N ASP A 19 -21.19 -2.00 24.37
CA ASP A 19 -20.46 -2.61 23.25
C ASP A 19 -19.03 -2.04 23.15
N PRO A 20 -17.98 -2.87 23.25
CA PRO A 20 -16.60 -2.40 23.13
C PRO A 20 -16.23 -1.91 21.73
N ALA A 21 -17.03 -2.20 20.69
CA ALA A 21 -16.78 -1.72 19.34
C ALA A 21 -17.19 -0.25 19.14
N THR A 22 -18.20 0.21 19.88
CA THR A 22 -18.68 1.59 19.84
C THR A 22 -18.04 2.45 20.93
N THR A 23 -17.65 1.82 22.04
CA THR A 23 -17.20 2.53 23.24
C THR A 23 -15.68 2.47 23.38
N GLY A 24 -15.07 3.64 23.53
CA GLY A 24 -13.61 3.75 23.64
C GLY A 24 -13.06 3.15 24.93
N LEU A 25 -11.84 2.62 24.89
CA LEU A 25 -11.15 2.01 26.04
C LEU A 25 -11.08 2.93 27.28
N ARG A 26 -11.03 4.25 27.06
CA ARG A 26 -11.03 5.26 28.14
C ARG A 26 -12.35 5.26 28.93
N GLU A 27 -13.46 5.07 28.24
CA GLU A 27 -14.79 5.09 28.83
C GLU A 27 -15.10 3.76 29.52
N ILE A 28 -14.72 2.64 28.88
CA ILE A 28 -14.77 1.31 29.52
C ILE A 28 -13.99 1.31 30.84
N ARG A 29 -12.82 1.96 30.90
CA ARG A 29 -12.06 2.09 32.15
C ARG A 29 -12.79 2.87 33.22
N ARG A 30 -13.38 4.01 32.89
CA ARG A 30 -14.15 4.82 33.85
C ARG A 30 -15.31 4.02 34.43
N LEU A 31 -15.96 3.21 33.60
CA LEU A 31 -17.04 2.33 34.03
C LEU A 31 -16.52 1.21 34.96
N VAL A 32 -15.36 0.63 34.66
CA VAL A 32 -14.71 -0.36 35.54
C VAL A 32 -14.29 0.26 36.88
N GLU A 33 -13.74 1.48 36.88
CA GLU A 33 -13.41 2.24 38.10
C GLU A 33 -14.66 2.49 38.95
N THR A 34 -15.79 2.80 38.31
CA THR A 34 -17.09 3.01 38.98
C THR A 34 -17.64 1.72 39.59
N GLU A 35 -17.55 0.59 38.88
CA GLU A 35 -18.02 -0.72 39.36
C GLU A 35 -17.17 -1.26 40.53
N LEU A 36 -15.89 -0.90 40.60
CA LEU A 36 -14.97 -1.29 41.68
C LEU A 36 -14.89 -0.26 42.82
N GLY A 37 -15.56 0.89 42.69
CA GLY A 37 -15.50 1.97 43.68
C GLY A 37 -14.09 2.58 43.85
N LEU A 38 -13.28 2.54 42.79
CA LEU A 38 -11.90 3.01 42.81
C LEU A 38 -11.81 4.52 42.52
N ALA A 39 -10.72 5.13 42.98
CA ALA A 39 -10.41 6.52 42.66
C ALA A 39 -10.26 6.72 41.13
N PRO A 40 -10.62 7.90 40.59
CA PRO A 40 -10.48 8.16 39.17
C PRO A 40 -9.01 8.01 38.77
N LYS A 41 -8.74 7.31 37.65
CA LYS A 41 -7.40 6.98 37.14
C LYS A 41 -6.65 5.90 37.91
N ALA A 42 -7.24 5.27 38.93
CA ALA A 42 -6.59 4.14 39.62
C ALA A 42 -6.30 2.97 38.66
N CYS A 43 -7.12 2.81 37.61
CA CYS A 43 -6.93 1.78 36.59
C CYS A 43 -5.99 2.19 35.45
N ASP A 44 -5.32 3.35 35.52
CA ASP A 44 -4.37 3.77 34.48
C ASP A 44 -3.13 2.87 34.43
N ALA A 45 -2.65 2.41 35.59
CA ALA A 45 -1.54 1.46 35.69
C ALA A 45 -1.91 0.08 35.13
N ARG A 46 -3.19 -0.32 35.19
CA ARG A 46 -3.72 -1.60 34.69
C ARG A 46 -4.44 -1.45 33.34
N LYS A 47 -4.14 -0.39 32.58
CA LYS A 47 -4.72 -0.10 31.26
C LYS A 47 -4.63 -1.29 30.31
N ASP A 48 -3.45 -1.89 30.22
CA ASP A 48 -3.16 -2.94 29.24
C ASP A 48 -3.83 -4.25 29.63
N GLU A 49 -3.96 -4.50 30.93
CA GLU A 49 -4.69 -5.62 31.49
C GLU A 49 -6.19 -5.53 31.21
N ILE A 50 -6.81 -4.36 31.43
CA ILE A 50 -8.21 -4.11 31.06
C ILE A 50 -8.41 -4.30 29.56
N ARG A 51 -7.48 -3.81 28.72
CA ARG A 51 -7.55 -3.99 27.27
C ARG A 51 -7.52 -5.46 26.87
N ARG A 52 -6.63 -6.24 27.50
CA ARG A 52 -6.53 -7.69 27.27
C ARG A 52 -7.81 -8.40 27.69
N LEU A 53 -8.35 -8.07 28.86
CA LEU A 53 -9.60 -8.64 29.36
C LEU A 53 -10.78 -8.30 28.45
N VAL A 54 -10.86 -7.07 27.94
CA VAL A 54 -11.92 -6.67 26.98
C VAL A 54 -11.83 -7.48 25.69
N LEU A 55 -10.63 -7.70 25.15
CA LEU A 55 -10.42 -8.55 23.98
C LEU A 55 -10.77 -10.01 24.25
N GLU A 56 -10.45 -10.52 25.45
CA GLU A 56 -10.69 -11.91 25.85
C GLU A 56 -12.17 -12.20 26.12
N THR A 57 -12.87 -11.27 26.78
CA THR A 57 -14.27 -11.42 27.21
C THR A 57 -15.28 -10.93 26.19
N SER A 58 -14.87 -10.12 25.20
CA SER A 58 -15.74 -9.79 24.07
C SER A 58 -16.10 -11.05 23.28
N PRO A 59 -17.39 -11.27 22.95
CA PRO A 59 -17.79 -12.43 22.18
C PRO A 59 -17.11 -12.35 20.81
N LYS A 60 -16.15 -13.27 20.58
CA LYS A 60 -15.51 -13.48 19.28
C LYS A 60 -16.60 -13.85 18.28
N LYS A 61 -17.21 -12.85 17.61
CA LYS A 61 -17.89 -13.09 16.33
C LYS A 61 -16.85 -13.79 15.47
N LYS A 62 -17.11 -15.06 15.10
CA LYS A 62 -16.27 -15.91 14.25
C LYS A 62 -15.75 -15.09 13.05
N LYS A 63 -14.58 -14.49 13.22
CA LYS A 63 -13.76 -13.94 12.15
C LYS A 63 -12.48 -14.75 12.20
N ARG A 64 -12.21 -15.32 11.03
CA ARG A 64 -11.13 -16.24 10.68
C ARG A 64 -9.82 -15.87 11.37
N ALA A 65 -9.11 -16.91 11.81
CA ALA A 65 -7.81 -16.85 12.45
C ALA A 65 -6.86 -15.87 11.73
N ARG A 66 -6.37 -14.89 12.48
CA ARG A 66 -5.04 -14.32 12.27
C ARG A 66 -4.27 -14.55 13.57
N ASN A 67 -3.16 -15.27 13.43
CA ASN A 67 -2.12 -15.38 14.44
C ASN A 67 -1.57 -13.99 14.74
N ASP A 68 -1.57 -13.62 16.01
CA ASP A 68 -0.70 -12.58 16.56
C ASP A 68 -0.02 -13.20 17.78
N ASP A 69 1.13 -13.78 17.51
CA ASP A 69 2.21 -13.87 18.47
C ASP A 69 3.21 -12.76 18.14
N VAL A 70 3.97 -12.36 19.14
CA VAL A 70 5.05 -11.36 19.16
C VAL A 70 4.70 -9.96 19.70
N GLN A 71 5.48 -9.69 20.75
CA GLN A 71 5.44 -8.62 21.72
C GLN A 71 6.03 -7.30 21.21
N ALA A 72 5.84 -6.29 22.05
CA ALA A 72 6.32 -4.92 21.96
C ALA A 72 7.80 -4.75 21.58
N ALA A 73 8.09 -3.77 20.69
CA ALA A 73 9.25 -2.88 20.81
C ALA A 73 9.17 -1.64 19.89
N LYS A 74 9.14 -0.46 20.54
CA LYS A 74 9.86 0.80 20.23
C LYS A 74 9.80 1.43 18.81
N LYS A 75 9.16 2.60 18.79
CA LYS A 75 9.52 3.91 18.20
C LYS A 75 10.48 3.98 16.98
N THR A 76 10.02 4.83 16.03
CA THR A 76 10.72 5.73 15.09
C THR A 76 10.71 5.37 13.61
N LYS A 77 10.57 6.45 12.82
CA LYS A 77 10.57 6.61 11.37
C LYS A 77 9.35 6.16 10.57
N LYS A 78 8.53 7.18 10.33
CA LYS A 78 7.79 7.50 9.11
C LYS A 78 8.63 7.10 7.88
N GLU A 79 8.34 5.93 7.32
CA GLU A 79 8.78 5.53 6.00
C GLU A 79 7.59 4.83 5.36
N GLU A 80 7.31 5.18 4.10
CA GLU A 80 6.14 4.80 3.34
C GLU A 80 5.94 3.29 3.35
N THR A 81 4.97 2.81 4.14
CA THR A 81 4.58 1.39 4.08
C THR A 81 3.84 1.17 2.78
N ALA A 82 4.59 0.79 1.75
CA ALA A 82 4.10 0.04 0.61
C ALA A 82 3.25 -1.12 1.14
N THR A 83 1.94 -0.97 1.07
CA THR A 83 0.98 -2.02 1.37
C THR A 83 1.30 -3.21 0.46
N LYS A 84 1.91 -4.24 1.05
CA LYS A 84 2.03 -5.56 0.42
C LYS A 84 0.61 -5.98 0.02
N PRO A 85 0.38 -6.37 -1.24
CA PRO A 85 -0.94 -6.76 -1.69
C PRO A 85 -1.42 -7.97 -0.89
N VAL A 86 -2.68 -7.94 -0.46
CA VAL A 86 -3.42 -9.15 -0.10
C VAL A 86 -3.58 -9.91 -1.41
N GLU A 87 -2.59 -10.74 -1.72
CA GLU A 87 -2.71 -11.73 -2.78
C GLU A 87 -3.68 -12.77 -2.25
N ASN A 88 -4.85 -12.90 -2.88
CA ASN A 88 -5.64 -14.10 -2.70
C ASN A 88 -4.80 -15.21 -3.35
N GLU A 89 -4.31 -16.15 -2.53
CA GLU A 89 -3.47 -17.27 -2.97
C GLU A 89 -4.19 -18.21 -3.97
N GLU A 90 -5.45 -17.92 -4.30
CA GLU A 90 -6.32 -18.67 -5.22
C GLU A 90 -6.41 -18.04 -6.63
N ASP A 91 -5.76 -16.90 -6.88
CA ASP A 91 -5.81 -16.28 -8.22
C ASP A 91 -4.78 -16.90 -9.17
N ASP A 92 -5.24 -17.35 -10.35
CA ASP A 92 -4.37 -17.77 -11.46
C ASP A 92 -3.29 -16.74 -11.80
N GLU A 93 -2.11 -17.23 -12.20
CA GLU A 93 -0.94 -16.40 -12.49
C GLU A 93 -1.23 -15.33 -13.56
N ARG A 94 -2.02 -15.68 -14.58
CA ARG A 94 -2.48 -14.75 -15.63
C ARG A 94 -3.32 -13.60 -15.08
N VAL A 95 -4.22 -13.89 -14.15
CA VAL A 95 -5.06 -12.88 -13.49
C VAL A 95 -4.20 -11.99 -12.60
N ARG A 96 -3.21 -12.57 -11.91
CA ARG A 96 -2.26 -11.83 -11.08
C ARG A 96 -1.43 -10.84 -11.90
N GLN A 97 -0.88 -11.26 -13.04
CA GLN A 97 -0.10 -10.40 -13.92
C GLN A 97 -0.95 -9.25 -14.49
N LEU A 98 -2.20 -9.51 -14.88
CA LEU A 98 -3.15 -8.46 -15.31
C LEU A 98 -3.47 -7.47 -14.18
N LYS A 99 -3.69 -7.94 -12.95
CA LYS A 99 -3.87 -7.08 -11.78
C LYS A 99 -2.63 -6.22 -11.49
N MET A 100 -1.43 -6.78 -11.67
CA MET A 100 -0.19 -6.03 -11.52
C MET A 100 -0.04 -4.94 -12.58
N LEU A 101 -0.35 -5.23 -13.85
CA LEU A 101 -0.35 -4.24 -14.91
C LEU A 101 -1.35 -3.11 -14.63
N ALA A 102 -2.58 -3.46 -14.25
CA ALA A 102 -3.63 -2.52 -13.86
C ALA A 102 -3.15 -1.57 -12.75
N ARG A 103 -2.46 -2.08 -11.75
CA ARG A 103 -1.87 -1.27 -10.67
C ARG A 103 -0.72 -0.38 -11.18
N ALA A 104 0.13 -0.90 -12.06
CA ALA A 104 1.23 -0.14 -12.65
C ALA A 104 0.73 1.06 -13.48
N MET A 105 -0.35 0.85 -14.25
CA MET A 105 -1.05 1.92 -14.97
C MET A 105 -1.80 2.89 -14.06
N GLY A 106 -2.01 2.54 -12.79
CA GLY A 106 -2.80 3.36 -11.88
C GLY A 106 -4.30 3.34 -12.19
N THR A 107 -4.78 2.30 -12.87
CA THR A 107 -6.22 2.16 -13.13
C THR A 107 -6.98 1.99 -11.82
N GLY A 108 -8.08 2.73 -11.68
CA GLY A 108 -8.89 2.73 -10.47
C GLY A 108 -9.64 1.42 -10.21
N PRO A 109 -10.36 1.33 -9.07
CA PRO A 109 -11.05 0.12 -8.64
C PRO A 109 -12.18 -0.34 -9.59
N SER A 110 -12.62 0.54 -10.51
CA SER A 110 -13.64 0.23 -11.53
C SER A 110 -13.26 -0.97 -12.39
N VAL A 111 -11.97 -1.16 -12.67
CA VAL A 111 -11.48 -2.27 -13.50
C VAL A 111 -11.76 -3.62 -12.86
N TYR A 112 -11.84 -3.68 -11.52
CA TYR A 112 -12.06 -4.92 -10.77
C TYR A 112 -13.53 -5.21 -10.43
N ARG A 113 -14.46 -4.30 -10.76
CA ARG A 113 -15.85 -4.43 -10.35
C ARG A 113 -16.52 -5.65 -11.00
N GLY A 114 -17.15 -6.50 -10.19
CA GLY A 114 -17.89 -7.68 -10.66
C GLY A 114 -17.05 -8.91 -10.99
N LEU A 115 -15.72 -8.90 -10.77
CA LEU A 115 -14.84 -10.02 -11.12
C LEU A 115 -14.83 -11.16 -10.08
N GLY A 116 -15.38 -10.97 -8.87
CA GLY A 116 -15.25 -11.92 -7.77
C GLY A 116 -15.89 -13.29 -8.04
N ASN A 117 -17.04 -13.30 -8.72
CA ASN A 117 -17.87 -14.51 -8.90
C ASN A 117 -17.77 -15.11 -10.32
N MET A 118 -16.90 -14.57 -11.17
CA MET A 118 -16.74 -15.06 -12.54
C MET A 118 -15.78 -16.24 -12.59
N ASP A 119 -15.85 -17.02 -13.67
CA ASP A 119 -14.84 -18.03 -13.97
C ASP A 119 -13.49 -17.38 -14.34
N VAL A 120 -12.39 -18.10 -14.17
CA VAL A 120 -11.03 -17.59 -14.38
C VAL A 120 -10.87 -17.02 -15.79
N GLU A 121 -11.31 -17.75 -16.81
CA GLU A 121 -11.18 -17.30 -18.21
C GLU A 121 -12.00 -16.04 -18.47
N ALA A 122 -13.20 -15.97 -17.90
CA ALA A 122 -14.04 -14.79 -17.97
C ALA A 122 -13.39 -13.59 -17.26
N LYS A 123 -12.71 -13.80 -16.12
CA LYS A 123 -11.94 -12.76 -15.43
C LYS A 123 -10.80 -12.24 -16.31
N VAL A 124 -10.05 -13.13 -16.96
CA VAL A 124 -8.93 -12.76 -17.83
C VAL A 124 -9.42 -11.93 -19.01
N LYS A 125 -10.49 -12.37 -19.70
CA LYS A 125 -11.08 -11.63 -20.82
C LYS A 125 -11.59 -10.26 -20.38
N ALA A 126 -12.40 -10.20 -19.34
CA ALA A 126 -12.96 -8.95 -18.83
C ALA A 126 -11.88 -7.96 -18.36
N LEU A 127 -10.81 -8.45 -17.69
CA LEU A 127 -9.69 -7.60 -17.30
C LEU A 127 -8.91 -7.09 -18.52
N THR A 128 -8.71 -7.94 -19.51
CA THR A 128 -7.98 -7.57 -20.73
C THR A 128 -8.71 -6.49 -21.52
N GLU A 129 -10.03 -6.65 -21.73
CA GLU A 129 -10.86 -5.65 -22.40
C GLU A 129 -10.84 -4.31 -21.66
N ARG A 130 -11.10 -4.32 -20.35
CA ARG A 130 -11.10 -3.10 -19.52
C ARG A 130 -9.74 -2.41 -19.47
N LEU A 131 -8.64 -3.17 -19.54
CA LEU A 131 -7.30 -2.59 -19.58
C LEU A 131 -7.00 -1.99 -20.95
N ARG A 132 -7.43 -2.63 -22.04
CA ARG A 132 -7.31 -2.06 -23.39
C ARG A 132 -8.14 -0.79 -23.57
N GLU A 133 -9.35 -0.74 -23.02
CA GLU A 133 -10.17 0.49 -22.95
C GLU A 133 -9.45 1.64 -22.23
N ARG A 134 -8.56 1.31 -21.29
CA ARG A 134 -7.73 2.28 -20.55
C ARG A 134 -6.39 2.58 -21.22
N GLY A 135 -6.18 2.11 -22.45
CA GLY A 135 -4.97 2.36 -23.23
C GLY A 135 -3.79 1.46 -22.87
N ALA A 136 -4.05 0.24 -22.36
CA ALA A 136 -3.01 -0.75 -22.16
C ALA A 136 -2.61 -1.40 -23.50
N GLU A 137 -1.32 -1.35 -23.82
CA GLU A 137 -0.73 -2.00 -24.98
C GLU A 137 0.01 -3.27 -24.53
N PHE A 138 -0.60 -4.44 -24.74
CA PHE A 138 0.04 -5.74 -24.56
C PHE A 138 -0.63 -6.78 -25.47
N GLN A 139 0.13 -7.80 -25.88
CA GLN A 139 -0.36 -8.80 -26.85
C GLN A 139 -1.44 -9.70 -26.24
N ALA A 140 -1.08 -10.55 -25.28
CA ALA A 140 -2.00 -11.52 -24.68
C ALA A 140 -1.83 -11.61 -23.16
N VAL A 141 -0.61 -11.85 -22.71
CA VAL A 141 -0.27 -11.89 -21.28
C VAL A 141 0.74 -10.78 -21.01
N PRO A 142 0.51 -9.93 -20.01
CA PRO A 142 1.42 -8.84 -19.72
C PRO A 142 2.74 -9.38 -19.18
N THR A 143 3.83 -9.01 -19.84
CA THR A 143 5.19 -9.39 -19.47
C THR A 143 5.70 -8.44 -18.38
N ALA A 144 6.75 -8.85 -17.65
CA ALA A 144 7.40 -7.98 -16.67
C ALA A 144 7.87 -6.64 -17.28
N LYS A 145 8.32 -6.66 -18.54
CA LYS A 145 8.71 -5.46 -19.31
C LYS A 145 7.52 -4.51 -19.51
N ASP A 146 6.34 -5.03 -19.81
CA ASP A 146 5.13 -4.22 -20.03
C ASP A 146 4.70 -3.52 -18.73
N ILE A 147 4.77 -4.23 -17.60
CA ILE A 147 4.49 -3.68 -16.27
C ILE A 147 5.48 -2.56 -15.92
N ALA A 148 6.77 -2.76 -16.21
CA ALA A 148 7.80 -1.74 -15.99
C ALA A 148 7.60 -0.51 -16.89
N ARG A 149 7.27 -0.70 -18.17
CA ARG A 149 6.95 0.37 -19.12
C ARG A 149 5.73 1.18 -18.65
N ALA A 150 4.67 0.51 -18.22
CA ALA A 150 3.48 1.15 -17.67
C ALA A 150 3.79 1.96 -16.41
N LYS A 151 4.60 1.40 -15.49
CA LYS A 151 5.03 2.09 -14.27
C LYS A 151 5.87 3.34 -14.58
N SER A 152 6.81 3.23 -15.52
CA SER A 152 7.65 4.35 -15.97
C SER A 152 6.81 5.44 -16.63
N LYS A 153 5.87 5.07 -17.53
CA LYS A 153 4.95 6.02 -18.17
C LYS A 153 4.12 6.78 -17.14
N ARG A 154 3.57 6.09 -16.15
CA ARG A 154 2.82 6.73 -15.05
C ARG A 154 3.69 7.65 -14.20
N ALA A 155 4.90 7.22 -13.84
CA ALA A 155 5.83 8.04 -13.07
C ALA A 155 6.17 9.34 -13.81
N LYS A 156 6.47 9.27 -15.12
CA LYS A 156 6.69 10.44 -15.97
C LYS A 156 5.47 11.37 -16.01
N GLN A 157 4.26 10.83 -16.10
CA GLN A 157 3.04 11.64 -16.07
C GLN A 157 2.84 12.39 -14.75
N LEU A 158 3.10 11.74 -13.62
CA LEU A 158 3.01 12.37 -12.29
C LEU A 158 4.09 13.42 -12.07
N ASP A 159 5.29 13.18 -12.59
CA ASP A 159 6.40 14.14 -12.53
C ASP A 159 6.05 15.43 -13.30
N LEU A 160 5.47 15.30 -14.50
CA LEU A 160 4.99 16.43 -15.29
C LEU A 160 3.84 17.20 -14.63
N ASP A 161 2.89 16.50 -13.99
CA ASP A 161 1.74 17.11 -13.32
C ASP A 161 2.15 17.89 -12.04
N GLY A 162 3.26 17.50 -11.41
CA GLY A 162 3.82 18.17 -10.24
C GLY A 162 4.75 19.34 -10.55
N MET A 163 5.12 19.56 -11.81
CA MET A 163 5.98 20.68 -12.21
C MET A 163 5.14 21.94 -12.38
N ASP A 164 5.38 22.93 -11.52
CA ASP A 164 4.84 24.29 -11.69
C ASP A 164 5.48 24.97 -12.90
N ALA A 165 4.91 24.70 -14.08
CA ALA A 165 5.35 25.30 -15.33
C ALA A 165 5.04 26.81 -15.43
N SER A 166 4.28 27.38 -14.48
CA SER A 166 3.90 28.79 -14.51
C SER A 166 5.04 29.74 -14.15
N ASN A 167 6.06 29.25 -13.43
CA ASN A 167 7.28 29.99 -13.11
C ASN A 167 8.45 29.71 -14.08
N ILE A 168 8.24 28.88 -15.10
CA ILE A 168 9.21 28.75 -16.18
C ILE A 168 9.09 30.01 -17.03
N LEU A 169 9.95 30.99 -16.75
CA LEU A 169 10.15 32.12 -17.64
C LEU A 169 10.43 31.55 -19.05
N GLU A 170 9.55 31.84 -20.00
CA GLU A 170 9.70 31.55 -21.44
C GLU A 170 10.84 32.40 -22.07
N SER A 171 11.86 32.71 -21.26
CA SER A 171 13.02 33.50 -21.65
C SER A 171 14.07 32.58 -22.24
N GLY A 172 14.00 32.44 -23.57
CA GLY A 172 15.16 32.37 -24.43
C GLY A 172 15.85 31.01 -24.50
N GLU A 173 15.87 30.48 -25.71
CA GLU A 173 16.94 29.70 -26.28
C GLU A 173 18.26 29.90 -25.52
N ARG A 174 18.55 28.98 -24.59
CA ARG A 174 19.83 28.94 -23.88
C ARG A 174 20.86 28.60 -24.94
N ARG A 175 21.46 29.63 -25.54
CA ARG A 175 22.70 29.50 -26.31
C ARG A 175 23.59 28.57 -25.51
N SER A 176 23.89 27.43 -26.11
CA SER A 176 24.88 26.48 -25.64
C SER A 176 26.20 27.22 -25.52
N ARG A 177 26.41 27.87 -24.37
CA ARG A 177 27.71 28.32 -23.95
C ARG A 177 28.40 27.03 -23.54
N ARG A 178 29.00 26.39 -24.54
CA ARG A 178 30.21 25.57 -24.38
C ARG A 178 31.16 26.38 -23.49
N GLN A 179 31.04 26.22 -22.18
CA GLN A 179 32.18 26.42 -21.31
C GLN A 179 33.09 25.25 -21.64
N GLN A 180 34.05 25.52 -22.54
CA GLN A 180 35.22 24.68 -22.67
C GLN A 180 35.87 24.63 -21.28
N VAL A 181 35.58 23.56 -20.55
CA VAL A 181 36.41 23.18 -19.41
C VAL A 181 37.73 22.78 -20.04
N VAL A 182 38.76 23.59 -19.84
CA VAL A 182 40.14 23.23 -20.19
C VAL A 182 40.50 22.08 -19.26
N VAL A 183 40.42 20.86 -19.80
CA VAL A 183 40.85 19.64 -19.13
C VAL A 183 42.37 19.71 -19.03
N VAL A 184 42.88 20.01 -17.83
CA VAL A 184 44.27 19.67 -17.48
C VAL A 184 44.34 18.16 -17.50
N ALA A 185 45.10 17.64 -18.46
CA ALA A 185 45.27 16.22 -18.70
C ALA A 185 45.74 15.48 -17.43
N SER A 186 44.96 14.52 -17.00
CA SER A 186 45.43 13.36 -16.24
C SER A 186 44.97 12.12 -16.99
N PRO A 187 45.87 11.25 -17.48
CA PRO A 187 45.48 10.11 -18.28
C PRO A 187 45.09 8.92 -17.39
N ARG A 188 44.20 8.07 -17.95
CA ARG A 188 43.90 6.66 -17.60
C ARG A 188 42.70 6.41 -16.67
N ASN A 189 41.53 6.11 -17.25
CA ASN A 189 41.14 4.73 -17.59
C ASN A 189 39.71 4.71 -18.18
N ASN A 190 39.63 4.29 -19.44
CA ASN A 190 38.39 4.01 -20.16
C ASN A 190 37.72 2.74 -19.61
N LYS A 191 36.45 2.85 -19.25
CA LYS A 191 35.43 1.81 -19.49
C LYS A 191 34.06 2.50 -19.55
N THR A 192 33.79 3.07 -20.72
CA THR A 192 32.44 3.44 -21.15
C THR A 192 31.81 2.16 -21.70
N GLU A 193 30.83 1.61 -20.99
CA GLU A 193 29.90 0.64 -21.60
C GLU A 193 29.02 1.40 -22.60
N PRO A 194 28.88 0.92 -23.84
CA PRO A 194 28.00 1.52 -24.82
C PRO A 194 26.52 1.21 -24.50
N ASP A 195 25.71 2.28 -24.43
CA ASP A 195 24.26 2.24 -24.57
C ASP A 195 23.92 1.73 -25.98
N ASP A 196 23.39 0.52 -26.08
CA ASP A 196 22.73 -0.01 -27.27
C ASP A 196 21.31 0.60 -27.39
N ASP A 197 21.24 1.87 -27.78
CA ASP A 197 20.05 2.47 -28.40
C ASP A 197 20.33 2.64 -29.90
N ASP A 198 20.41 1.52 -30.63
CA ASP A 198 20.48 1.54 -32.10
C ASP A 198 19.07 1.56 -32.69
N LEU A 199 18.61 2.79 -32.96
CA LEU A 199 17.47 3.13 -33.81
C LEU A 199 17.76 2.69 -35.26
N SER A 200 17.31 1.51 -35.64
CA SER A 200 17.19 1.14 -37.05
C SER A 200 15.81 1.56 -37.59
N GLU A 201 15.74 2.78 -38.10
CA GLU A 201 14.85 3.16 -39.20
C GLU A 201 15.38 2.55 -40.51
N SER A 202 14.69 1.53 -41.03
CA SER A 202 14.74 1.05 -42.43
C SER A 202 13.76 -0.14 -42.50
N GLU A 203 12.84 -0.33 -43.43
CA GLU A 203 12.68 0.24 -44.76
C GLU A 203 11.24 -0.10 -45.22
N PHE A 204 10.64 0.84 -45.92
CA PHE A 204 9.34 0.76 -46.54
C PHE A 204 9.47 -0.08 -47.82
N ASN A 205 8.94 -1.30 -47.85
CA ASN A 205 8.84 -2.05 -49.10
C ASN A 205 7.43 -1.90 -49.69
N PHE A 206 7.42 -1.41 -50.93
CA PHE A 206 6.29 -1.21 -51.82
C PHE A 206 5.69 -2.54 -52.29
#